data_AF-A0AA35TRS6-F1
#
_entry.id   AF-A0AA35TRS6-F1
#
_cell.length_a   1.000
_cell.length_b   1.000
_cell.length_c   1.000
_cell.angle_alpha   90.00
_cell.angle_beta   90.00
_cell.angle_gamma   90.00
#
_symmetry.space_group_name_H-M   'P 1'
#
loop_
_entity.id
_entity.type
_entity.pdbx_description
1 polymer ?
#
loop_
_entity_poly.entity_id
_entity_poly.type
_entity_poly.pdbx_seq_one_letter_code
_entity_poly.pdbx_strand_id
1 'polypeptide(L)'
;MVSVIEEVSKVQRKTGNHPIVIHGLDTVSRSAIFCGVATTIERCKTEGVVDVFQVVKAMRVQKPGAIQTLEQYKSIFEALLAYIDSFETYSNFAS
;
A
#
# COMPACT_ATOMS: atom_id res chain seq x y z
N MET A 1 6.10 6.75 3.66
CA MET A 1 5.34 5.48 3.69
C MET A 1 5.71 4.62 2.49
N VAL A 2 5.65 5.14 1.27
CA VAL A 2 6.04 4.46 0.03
C VAL A 2 7.46 3.85 0.12
N SER A 3 8.46 4.62 0.55
CA SER A 3 9.84 4.11 0.75
C SER A 3 9.93 2.90 1.69
N VAL A 4 9.13 2.87 2.75
CA VAL A 4 9.10 1.73 3.70
C VAL A 4 8.49 0.50 3.02
N ILE A 5 7.44 0.67 2.21
CA ILE A 5 6.82 -0.43 1.44
C ILE A 5 7.83 -1.03 0.45
N GLU A 6 8.63 -0.18 -0.20
CA GLU A 6 9.69 -0.62 -1.11
C GLU A 6 10.78 -1.41 -0.39
N GLU A 7 11.26 -0.92 0.76
CA GLU A 7 12.25 -1.65 1.56
C GLU A 7 11.71 -2.99 2.08
N VAL A 8 10.47 -3.02 2.57
CA VAL A 8 9.80 -4.27 2.98
C VAL A 8 9.71 -5.24 1.79
N SER A 9 9.35 -4.75 0.60
CA SER A 9 9.30 -5.56 -0.63
C SER A 9 10.67 -6.07 -1.07
N LYS A 10 11.75 -5.30 -0.84
CA LYS A 10 13.13 -5.73 -1.11
C LYS A 10 13.57 -6.82 -0.13
N VAL A 11 13.26 -6.66 1.16
CA VAL A 11 13.58 -7.67 2.18
C VAL A 11 12.83 -8.97 1.90
N GLN A 12 11.53 -8.90 1.64
CA GLN A 12 10.71 -10.10 1.39
C GLN A 12 11.20 -10.97 0.24
N ARG A 13 11.62 -10.34 -0.87
CA ARG A 13 12.23 -11.03 -2.01
C ARG A 13 13.51 -11.78 -1.65
N LYS A 14 14.24 -11.34 -0.63
CA LYS A 14 15.48 -11.97 -0.14
C LYS A 14 15.23 -13.01 0.95
N THR A 15 14.12 -12.91 1.68
CA THR A 15 13.81 -13.73 2.86
C THR A 15 12.73 -14.76 2.61
N GLY A 16 12.35 -15.03 1.35
CA GLY A 16 11.42 -16.13 1.03
C GLY A 16 9.93 -15.82 1.19
N ASN A 17 9.52 -14.54 1.16
CA ASN A 17 8.11 -14.13 1.15
C ASN A 17 7.28 -14.63 2.36
N HIS A 18 7.86 -14.65 3.56
CA HIS A 18 7.17 -15.02 4.78
C HIS A 18 6.15 -13.96 5.22
N PRO A 19 5.11 -14.32 6.01
CA PRO A 19 4.14 -13.35 6.53
C PRO A 19 4.82 -12.16 7.23
N ILE A 20 4.38 -10.93 6.92
CA ILE A 20 4.87 -9.70 7.55
C ILE A 20 4.01 -9.39 8.77
N VAL A 21 4.65 -9.20 9.93
CA VAL A 21 3.97 -8.67 11.13
C VAL A 21 3.95 -7.15 11.06
N ILE A 22 2.76 -6.57 11.02
CA ILE A 22 2.54 -5.12 11.02
C ILE A 22 1.74 -4.78 12.26
N HIS A 23 2.29 -3.93 13.14
CA HIS A 23 1.61 -3.47 14.34
C HIS A 23 1.76 -1.95 14.52
N GLY A 24 0.87 -1.38 15.30
CA GLY A 24 0.84 0.05 15.63
C GLY A 24 0.15 0.26 16.96
N LEU A 25 -0.18 1.51 17.30
CA LEU A 25 -0.79 1.86 18.58
C LEU A 25 -2.19 1.26 18.75
N ASP A 26 -2.99 1.26 17.68
CA ASP A 26 -4.36 0.73 17.67
C ASP A 26 -4.55 -0.44 16.69
N THR A 27 -3.49 -0.86 15.98
CA THR A 27 -3.49 -1.87 14.90
C THR A 27 -4.50 -1.63 13.75
N VAL A 28 -5.25 -0.54 13.79
CA VAL A 28 -6.44 -0.31 12.96
C VAL A 28 -6.24 0.91 12.07
N SER A 29 -5.54 1.93 12.55
CA SER A 29 -5.38 3.16 11.78
C SER A 29 -4.19 3.05 10.82
N ARG A 30 -2.96 3.19 11.31
CA ARG A 30 -1.77 3.25 10.43
C ARG A 30 -1.41 1.90 9.82
N SER A 31 -1.60 0.81 10.55
CA SER A 31 -1.32 -0.55 10.07
C SER A 31 -2.26 -0.92 8.91
N ALA A 32 -3.54 -0.56 8.97
CA ALA A 32 -4.46 -0.79 7.87
C ALA A 32 -4.13 0.08 6.66
N ILE A 33 -3.77 1.36 6.84
CA ILE A 33 -3.35 2.21 5.72
C ILE A 33 -2.13 1.59 5.03
N PHE A 34 -1.12 1.15 5.80
CA PHE A 34 0.06 0.50 5.25
C PHE A 34 -0.30 -0.74 4.42
N CYS A 35 -1.12 -1.64 4.94
CA CYS A 35 -1.57 -2.83 4.20
C CYS A 35 -2.34 -2.46 2.92
N GLY A 36 -3.21 -1.46 2.99
CA GLY A 36 -4.00 -0.99 1.86
C GLY A 36 -3.12 -0.40 0.75
N VAL A 37 -2.16 0.46 1.11
CA VAL A 37 -1.21 1.04 0.17
C VAL A 37 -0.31 -0.04 -0.42
N ALA A 38 0.26 -0.92 0.40
CA ALA A 38 1.14 -1.99 -0.08
C ALA A 38 0.44 -2.93 -1.06
N THR A 39 -0.79 -3.33 -0.76
CA THR A 39 -1.59 -4.20 -1.63
C THR A 39 -1.96 -3.49 -2.93
N THR A 40 -2.32 -2.21 -2.86
CA THR A 40 -2.70 -1.43 -4.05
C THR A 40 -1.50 -1.17 -4.97
N ILE A 41 -0.34 -0.82 -4.40
CA ILE A 41 0.91 -0.65 -5.15
C ILE A 41 1.31 -1.97 -5.83
N GLU A 42 1.23 -3.09 -5.11
CA GLU A 42 1.60 -4.38 -5.71
C GLU A 42 0.70 -4.74 -6.88
N ARG A 43 -0.63 -4.59 -6.74
CA ARG A 43 -1.58 -4.79 -7.85
C ARG A 43 -1.35 -3.84 -9.02
N CYS A 44 -1.03 -2.58 -8.74
CA CYS A 44 -0.67 -1.62 -9.78
C CYS A 44 0.55 -2.09 -10.57
N LYS A 45 1.57 -2.65 -9.89
CA LYS A 45 2.79 -3.15 -10.54
C LYS A 45 2.59 -4.45 -11.30
N THR A 46 1.82 -5.39 -10.75
CA THR A 46 1.68 -6.74 -11.32
C THR A 46 0.60 -6.83 -12.39
N GLU A 47 -0.49 -6.06 -12.24
CA GLU A 47 -1.69 -6.18 -13.06
C GLU A 47 -1.99 -4.90 -13.86
N GLY A 48 -1.32 -3.77 -13.55
CA GLY A 48 -1.63 -2.48 -14.17
C GLY A 48 -2.99 -1.91 -13.77
N VAL A 49 -3.60 -2.44 -12.70
CA VAL A 49 -4.94 -2.07 -12.23
C VAL A 49 -4.86 -1.44 -10.85
N VAL A 50 -5.64 -0.37 -10.66
CA VAL A 50 -5.84 0.29 -9.37
C VAL A 50 -7.32 0.19 -8.99
N ASP A 51 -7.63 -0.61 -7.97
CA ASP A 51 -8.97 -0.72 -7.39
C ASP A 51 -8.90 -0.69 -5.85
N VAL A 52 -8.81 0.52 -5.31
CA VAL A 52 -8.73 0.76 -3.86
C VAL A 52 -10.01 0.26 -3.15
N PHE A 53 -11.16 0.32 -3.81
CA PHE A 53 -12.42 -0.12 -3.22
C PHE A 53 -12.40 -1.63 -2.94
N GLN A 54 -12.03 -2.44 -3.93
CA GLN A 54 -11.96 -3.89 -3.73
C GLN A 54 -10.86 -4.29 -2.74
N VAL A 55 -9.73 -3.58 -2.71
CA VAL A 55 -8.68 -3.79 -1.71
C VAL A 55 -9.23 -3.56 -0.30
N VAL A 56 -9.86 -2.41 -0.04
CA VAL A 56 -10.41 -2.10 1.29
C VAL A 56 -11.56 -3.02 1.66
N LYS A 57 -12.41 -3.40 0.70
CA LYS A 57 -13.46 -4.40 0.90
C LYS A 57 -12.88 -5.74 1.35
N ALA A 58 -11.85 -6.24 0.66
CA ALA A 58 -11.18 -7.50 1.02
C ALA A 58 -10.51 -7.42 2.40
N MET A 59 -9.89 -6.28 2.74
CA MET A 59 -9.30 -6.07 4.06
C MET A 59 -10.34 -6.10 5.18
N ARG A 60 -11.52 -5.51 4.97
CA ARG A 60 -12.61 -5.52 5.96
C ARG A 60 -13.22 -6.90 6.19
N VAL A 61 -13.16 -7.79 5.19
CA VAL A 61 -13.52 -9.20 5.35
C VAL A 61 -12.55 -9.92 6.30
N GLN A 62 -11.26 -9.64 6.20
CA GLN A 62 -10.24 -10.28 7.04
C GLN A 62 -10.12 -9.65 8.44
N LYS A 63 -10.26 -8.33 8.54
CA LYS A 63 -10.18 -7.57 9.79
C LYS A 63 -11.31 -6.53 9.82
N PRO A 64 -12.43 -6.83 10.49
CA PRO A 64 -13.51 -5.87 10.68
C PRO A 64 -12.99 -4.55 11.25
N GLY A 65 -13.46 -3.45 10.68
CA GLY A 65 -13.01 -2.11 11.07
C GLY A 65 -11.67 -1.68 10.47
N ALA A 66 -11.10 -2.37 9.49
CA ALA A 66 -10.00 -1.81 8.70
C ALA A 66 -10.46 -0.59 7.88
N ILE A 67 -9.68 0.50 7.91
CA ILE A 67 -9.94 1.76 7.21
C ILE A 67 -11.34 2.31 7.55
N GLN A 68 -11.51 2.90 8.73
CA GLN A 68 -12.82 3.31 9.25
C GLN A 68 -13.24 4.70 8.78
N THR A 69 -12.28 5.59 8.57
CA THR A 69 -12.57 6.99 8.24
C THR A 69 -12.31 7.28 6.77
N LEU A 70 -13.02 8.30 6.26
CA LEU A 70 -12.78 8.81 4.90
C LEU A 70 -11.35 9.31 4.73
N GLU A 71 -10.76 9.90 5.77
CA GLU A 71 -9.38 10.37 5.75
C GLU A 71 -8.40 9.20 5.54
N GLN A 72 -8.56 8.10 6.29
CA GLN A 72 -7.74 6.90 6.09
C GLN A 72 -7.88 6.32 4.68
N TYR A 73 -9.09 6.35 4.11
CA TYR A 73 -9.35 5.91 2.74
C TYR A 73 -8.66 6.82 1.72
N LYS A 74 -8.75 8.14 1.87
CA LYS A 74 -8.08 9.13 1.02
C LYS A 74 -6.56 9.00 1.08
N SER A 75 -5.99 8.76 2.25
CA SER A 75 -4.54 8.55 2.40
C SER A 75 -4.01 7.38 1.55
N ILE A 76 -4.83 6.38 1.23
CA ILE A 76 -4.41 5.30 0.32
C ILE A 76 -4.23 5.84 -1.11
N PHE A 77 -5.16 6.66 -1.59
CA PHE A 77 -5.05 7.30 -2.91
C PHE A 77 -3.88 8.27 -2.97
N GLU A 78 -3.70 9.09 -1.93
CA GLU A 78 -2.59 10.07 -1.87
C GLU A 78 -1.24 9.37 -1.91
N ALA A 79 -1.07 8.28 -1.15
CA ALA A 79 0.17 7.51 -1.14
C ALA A 79 0.41 6.78 -2.47
N LEU A 80 -0.65 6.28 -3.12
CA LEU A 80 -0.55 5.64 -4.43
C LEU A 80 -0.18 6.66 -5.52
N LEU A 81 -0.81 7.84 -5.52
CA LEU A 81 -0.49 8.90 -6.46
C LEU A 81 0.96 9.35 -6.31
N ALA A 82 1.41 9.60 -5.06
CA ALA A 82 2.80 9.92 -4.77
C ALA A 82 3.78 8.82 -5.24
N TYR A 83 3.36 7.55 -5.19
CA TYR A 83 4.14 6.44 -5.75
C TYR A 83 4.22 6.53 -7.28
N ILE A 84 3.09 6.72 -7.98
CA ILE A 84 3.05 6.81 -9.45
C ILE A 84 3.84 8.02 -9.96
N ASP A 85 3.63 9.20 -9.35
CA ASP A 85 4.33 10.45 -9.70
C ASP A 85 5.85 10.31 -9.52
N SER A 86 6.29 9.46 -8.58
CA SER A 86 7.70 9.13 -8.38
C SER A 86 8.30 8.27 -9.49
N PHE A 87 7.54 7.85 -10.51
CA PHE A 87 8.08 7.27 -11.75
C PHE A 87 7.97 8.23 -12.93
N GLU A 88 6.90 9.02 -13.01
CA GLU A 88 6.74 10.07 -14.04
C GLU A 88 7.84 11.14 -13.91
N THR A 89 8.17 11.54 -12.69
CA THR A 89 9.25 12.50 -12.44
C THR A 89 10.60 12.00 -12.97
N TYR A 90 10.88 10.70 -12.89
CA TYR A 90 12.12 10.12 -13.42
C TYR A 90 12.06 9.85 -14.93
N SER A 91 10.87 9.75 -15.50
CA SER A 91 10.66 9.64 -16.96
C SER A 91 11.14 10.91 -17.67
N ASN A 92 10.99 12.07 -17.03
CA ASN A 92 11.42 13.37 -17.57
C ASN A 92 12.94 13.65 -17.50
N PHE A 93 13.71 12.80 -16.81
CA PHE A 93 15.18 12.89 -16.76
C PHE A 93 15.88 11.79 -17.57
N ALA A 94 15.12 10.91 -18.23
CA ALA A 94 15.63 9.78 -19.01
C ALA A 94 15.79 10.09 -20.53
N SER A 95 15.77 11.38 -20.90
CA SER A 95 15.98 11.87 -22.29
C SER A 95 17.44 12.23 -22.58
#